data_AF-A0A4R4LFC7-F1
#
_entry.id   AF-A0A4R4LFC7-F1
#
_cell.length_a   1.000
_cell.length_b   1.000
_cell.length_c   1.000
_cell.angle_alpha   90.00
_cell.angle_beta   90.00
_cell.angle_gamma   90.00
#
_symmetry.space_group_name_H-M   'P 1'
#
loop_
_entity.id
_entity.type
_entity.pdbx_description
1 polymer ?
#
loop_
_entity_poly.entity_id
_entity_poly.type
_entity_poly.pdbx_seq_one_letter_code
_entity_poly.pdbx_strand_id
1 'polypeptide(L)'
;MTQRAVREATHETIVLAPGEEVYRLLADVARWPLIFPPTVHAEQLEQDGLEERIRIWATANDTAKTWTSRRRLDPDGMRIDFRQEVSQAPVASMGGAWVIEPHSDRECRVLLLHDYSAVDGDPQSLDWIDRAVDRNSTAELAALKAVAEAGEADELRISFDDTVHISGSAKDVYDFLNEAQHWAERLPHVARVNLREDVEGLQILEMDTTTKDGSVHSTSSVRVCQPYQRIVYKQTLLPALMTLHTGHWLLEETDSGVRVTSRHTVAINPDNVPRILGPDAGVDDAKRYVRNALSTNSLATLQHAAEYARR
;
A
#
# COMPACT_ATOMS: atom_id res chain seq x y z
N MET A 1 18.92 35.34 5.58
CA MET A 1 18.47 33.94 5.73
C MET A 1 17.14 34.00 6.47
N THR A 2 16.03 33.87 5.76
CA THR A 2 14.70 33.82 6.38
C THR A 2 14.59 32.50 7.13
N GLN A 3 14.38 32.54 8.43
CA GLN A 3 14.20 31.37 9.28
C GLN A 3 12.97 30.62 8.77
N ARG A 4 13.14 29.40 8.25
CA ARG A 4 12.01 28.57 7.83
C ARG A 4 11.14 28.32 9.06
N ALA A 5 9.87 28.71 9.00
CA ALA A 5 8.91 28.39 10.06
C ALA A 5 8.67 26.88 10.05
N VAL A 6 9.21 26.19 11.07
CA VAL A 6 8.94 24.77 11.31
C VAL A 6 7.64 24.70 12.11
N ARG A 7 6.70 23.88 11.65
CA ARG A 7 5.51 23.49 12.43
C ARG A 7 5.76 22.15 13.09
N GLU A 8 5.16 21.98 14.25
CA GLU A 8 5.15 20.74 15.01
C GLU A 8 3.71 20.27 15.17
N ALA A 9 3.50 18.95 15.10
CA ALA A 9 2.21 18.32 15.36
C ALA A 9 2.41 17.09 16.24
N THR A 10 1.38 16.76 17.02
CA THR A 10 1.36 15.58 17.88
C THR A 10 -0.03 14.97 17.82
N HIS A 11 -0.06 13.68 17.50
CA HIS A 11 -1.26 12.86 17.54
C HIS A 11 -1.02 11.68 18.47
N GLU A 12 -2.07 11.20 19.12
CA GLU A 12 -1.95 10.09 20.06
C GLU A 12 -3.17 9.18 20.05
N THR A 13 -2.97 7.95 20.50
CA THR A 13 -4.06 7.01 20.76
C THR A 13 -3.67 6.03 21.86
N ILE A 14 -4.68 5.45 22.52
CA ILE A 14 -4.50 4.31 23.42
C ILE A 14 -4.72 3.03 22.63
N VAL A 15 -3.80 2.08 22.76
CA VAL A 15 -3.85 0.78 22.10
C VAL A 15 -3.90 -0.32 23.17
N LEU A 16 -4.91 -1.19 23.08
CA LEU A 16 -5.12 -2.33 23.96
C LEU A 16 -4.27 -3.54 23.51
N ALA A 17 -2.95 -3.32 23.41
CA ALA A 17 -1.95 -4.32 23.09
C ALA A 17 -0.64 -4.05 23.85
N PRO A 18 0.24 -5.06 24.02
CA PRO A 18 1.56 -4.87 24.58
C PRO A 18 2.39 -3.87 23.76
N GLY A 19 3.11 -2.95 24.42
CA GLY A 19 3.93 -1.94 23.73
C GLY A 19 4.96 -2.53 22.78
N GLU A 20 5.55 -3.68 23.12
CA GLU A 20 6.50 -4.40 22.27
C GLU A 20 5.88 -4.91 20.96
N GLU A 21 4.60 -5.28 20.97
CA GLU A 21 3.89 -5.71 19.77
C GLU A 21 3.65 -4.52 18.82
N VAL A 22 3.18 -3.41 19.39
CA VAL A 22 3.02 -2.15 18.64
C VAL A 22 4.36 -1.69 18.06
N TYR A 23 5.44 -1.78 18.85
CA TYR A 23 6.78 -1.44 18.38
C TYR A 23 7.19 -2.29 17.17
N ARG A 24 7.00 -3.61 17.24
CA ARG A 24 7.32 -4.52 16.13
C ARG A 24 6.53 -4.20 14.87
N LEU A 25 5.26 -3.82 14.98
CA LEU A 25 4.44 -3.41 13.84
C LEU A 25 4.97 -2.12 13.18
N LEU A 26 5.45 -1.17 13.97
CA LEU A 26 6.03 0.08 13.47
C LEU A 26 7.44 -0.11 12.90
N ALA A 27 8.24 -0.99 13.50
CA ALA A 27 9.58 -1.32 13.04
C ALA A 27 9.56 -2.10 11.71
N ASP A 28 8.64 -3.04 11.52
CA ASP A 28 8.55 -3.87 10.30
C ASP A 28 7.86 -3.13 9.13
N VAL A 29 8.65 -2.35 8.40
CA VAL A 29 8.18 -1.55 7.25
C VAL A 29 7.60 -2.39 6.12
N ALA A 30 8.01 -3.65 5.97
CA ALA A 30 7.48 -4.51 4.91
C ALA A 30 5.99 -4.84 5.14
N ARG A 31 5.50 -4.73 6.38
CA ARG A 31 4.08 -4.93 6.72
C ARG A 31 3.24 -3.67 6.60
N TRP A 32 3.85 -2.50 6.46
CA TRP A 32 3.13 -1.22 6.44
C TRP A 32 2.01 -1.14 5.40
N PRO A 33 2.12 -1.70 4.17
CA PRO A 33 1.01 -1.71 3.23
C PRO A 33 -0.25 -2.43 3.75
N LEU A 34 -0.09 -3.34 4.71
CA LEU A 34 -1.17 -4.11 5.34
C LEU A 34 -1.73 -3.42 6.59
N ILE A 35 -0.99 -2.46 7.14
CA ILE A 35 -1.35 -1.77 8.39
C ILE A 35 -1.84 -0.37 8.08
N PHE A 36 -1.05 0.42 7.37
CA PHE A 36 -1.30 1.84 7.13
C PHE A 36 -2.05 2.05 5.81
N PRO A 37 -3.30 2.57 5.83
CA PRO A 37 -4.07 2.81 4.63
C PRO A 37 -3.33 3.63 3.55
N PRO A 38 -2.56 4.69 3.88
CA PRO A 38 -1.84 5.46 2.88
C PRO A 38 -0.66 4.72 2.23
N THR A 39 -0.01 3.80 2.95
CA THR A 39 1.19 3.13 2.47
C THR A 39 0.84 2.11 1.39
N VAL A 40 1.41 2.30 0.20
CA VAL A 40 1.26 1.41 -0.97
C VAL A 40 2.35 0.35 -0.96
N HIS A 41 3.59 0.77 -0.72
CA HIS A 41 4.76 -0.08 -0.62
C HIS A 41 5.78 0.59 0.29
N ALA A 42 6.58 -0.20 1.00
CA ALA A 42 7.74 0.29 1.72
C ALA A 42 8.84 -0.78 1.68
N GLU A 43 10.08 -0.35 1.52
CA GLU A 43 11.23 -1.25 1.51
C GLU A 43 12.39 -0.68 2.31
N GLN A 44 13.11 -1.58 2.98
CA GLN A 44 14.38 -1.25 3.60
C GLN A 44 15.46 -1.26 2.52
N LEU A 45 16.18 -0.13 2.41
CA LEU A 45 17.30 0.04 1.47
C LEU A 45 18.62 -0.36 2.12
N GLU A 46 18.83 0.07 3.36
CA GLU A 46 20.07 -0.12 4.12
C GLU A 46 19.73 -0.29 5.61
N GLN A 47 20.51 -1.11 6.32
CA GLN A 47 20.43 -1.25 7.78
C GLN A 47 21.84 -1.31 8.38
N ASP A 48 22.09 -0.48 9.38
CA ASP A 48 23.32 -0.45 10.17
C ASP A 48 22.97 -0.36 11.67
N GLY A 49 22.96 -1.51 12.33
CA GLY A 49 22.58 -1.62 13.74
C GLY A 49 21.16 -1.10 13.99
N LEU A 50 21.08 0.02 14.71
CA LEU A 50 19.84 0.70 15.08
C LEU A 50 19.42 1.79 14.10
N GLU A 51 20.20 2.03 13.05
CA GLU A 51 19.83 2.96 11.98
C GLU A 51 19.44 2.19 10.73
N GLU A 52 18.50 2.74 9.98
CA GLU A 52 18.16 2.22 8.66
C GLU A 52 17.70 3.32 7.73
N ARG A 53 17.74 3.03 6.44
CA ARG A 53 17.17 3.85 5.39
C ARG A 53 16.11 3.06 4.68
N ILE A 54 14.94 3.66 4.52
CA ILE A 54 13.77 3.05 3.90
C ILE A 54 13.27 3.92 2.77
N ARG A 55 12.66 3.30 1.77
CA ARG A 55 11.89 3.99 0.74
C ARG A 55 10.41 3.69 0.94
N ILE A 56 9.60 4.74 0.90
CA ILE A 56 8.16 4.64 1.08
C ILE A 56 7.48 5.15 -0.19
N TRP A 57 6.40 4.47 -0.59
CA TRP A 57 5.42 4.93 -1.55
C TRP A 57 4.06 4.96 -0.87
N ALA A 58 3.42 6.12 -0.90
CA ALA A 58 2.14 6.31 -0.22
C ALA A 58 1.24 7.29 -0.97
N THR A 59 -0.04 7.28 -0.62
CA THR A 59 -0.99 8.30 -1.03
C THR A 59 -0.96 9.51 -0.10
N ALA A 60 -1.04 10.71 -0.67
CA ALA A 60 -1.17 11.97 0.04
C ALA A 60 -2.13 12.88 -0.75
N ASN A 61 -3.30 13.20 -0.16
CA ASN A 61 -4.33 14.02 -0.81
C ASN A 61 -4.65 13.54 -2.25
N ASP A 62 -4.96 12.25 -2.40
CA ASP A 62 -5.29 11.60 -3.68
C ASP A 62 -4.17 11.58 -4.73
N THR A 63 -2.95 11.99 -4.35
CA THR A 63 -1.74 11.87 -5.18
C THR A 63 -0.84 10.77 -4.65
N ALA A 64 -0.11 10.09 -5.54
CA ALA A 64 0.91 9.14 -5.15
C ALA A 64 2.26 9.87 -4.99
N LYS A 65 2.98 9.57 -3.90
CA LYS A 65 4.28 10.16 -3.59
C LYS A 65 5.28 9.09 -3.18
N THR A 66 6.56 9.38 -3.38
CA THR A 66 7.66 8.55 -2.90
C THR A 66 8.76 9.40 -2.27
N TRP A 67 9.37 8.90 -1.20
CA TRP A 67 10.49 9.54 -0.53
C TRP A 67 11.38 8.49 0.15
N THR A 68 12.62 8.88 0.44
CA THR A 68 13.52 8.10 1.30
C THR A 68 13.52 8.69 2.70
N SER A 69 13.46 7.83 3.71
CA SER A 69 13.46 8.21 5.12
C SER A 69 14.60 7.48 5.84
N ARG A 70 15.38 8.21 6.63
CA ARG A 70 16.30 7.61 7.59
C ARG A 70 15.55 7.43 8.91
N ARG A 71 15.69 6.26 9.53
CA ARG A 71 15.12 5.96 10.84
C ARG A 71 16.20 5.57 11.84
N ARG A 72 15.97 5.89 13.10
CA ARG A 72 16.72 5.37 14.23
C ARG A 72 15.75 4.63 15.14
N LEU A 73 15.98 3.34 15.31
CA LEU A 73 15.18 2.43 16.11
C LEU A 73 15.79 2.34 17.51
N ASP A 74 14.97 2.58 18.52
CA ASP A 74 15.32 2.37 19.92
C ASP A 74 14.32 1.39 20.53
N PRO A 75 14.59 0.07 20.44
CA PRO A 75 13.66 -0.95 20.94
C PRO A 75 13.53 -0.91 22.46
N ASP A 76 14.61 -0.62 23.18
CA ASP A 76 14.61 -0.53 24.65
C ASP A 76 13.83 0.71 25.14
N GLY A 77 13.99 1.84 24.44
CA GLY A 77 13.25 3.08 24.70
C GLY A 77 11.87 3.16 24.04
N MET A 78 11.45 2.13 23.30
CA MET A 78 10.23 2.07 22.48
C MET A 78 9.97 3.32 21.63
N ARG A 79 11.03 3.79 20.96
CA ARG A 79 11.01 4.99 20.12
C ARG A 79 11.55 4.69 18.73
N ILE A 80 10.95 5.31 17.71
CA ILE A 80 11.47 5.28 16.34
C ILE A 80 11.48 6.72 15.82
N ASP A 81 12.67 7.32 15.76
CA ASP A 81 12.88 8.61 15.11
C ASP A 81 12.93 8.41 13.60
N PHE A 82 12.33 9.33 12.83
CA PHE A 82 12.38 9.30 11.38
C PHE A 82 12.61 10.69 10.78
N ARG A 83 13.29 10.72 9.63
CA ARG A 83 13.58 11.94 8.88
C ARG A 83 13.54 11.66 7.39
N GLN A 84 12.71 12.39 6.66
CA GLN A 84 12.75 12.35 5.19
C GLN A 84 14.08 12.94 4.70
N GLU A 85 14.87 12.14 3.97
CA GLU A 85 16.14 12.58 3.38
C GLU A 85 15.91 13.39 2.10
N VAL A 86 14.97 12.93 1.27
CA VAL A 86 14.60 13.55 0.00
C VAL A 86 13.09 13.76 0.01
N SER A 87 12.67 14.96 0.40
CA SER A 87 11.28 15.40 0.29
C SER A 87 10.96 15.88 -1.12
N GLN A 88 9.69 15.76 -1.52
CA GLN A 88 9.20 16.32 -2.77
C GLN A 88 8.42 17.62 -2.48
N ALA A 89 8.57 18.63 -3.34
CA ALA A 89 7.76 19.83 -3.26
C ALA A 89 6.26 19.48 -3.15
N PRO A 90 5.49 20.15 -2.26
CA PRO A 90 5.84 21.38 -1.56
C PRO A 90 6.57 21.22 -0.21
N VAL A 91 6.89 19.99 0.21
CA VAL A 91 7.57 19.71 1.49
C VAL A 91 9.06 20.03 1.40
N ALA A 92 9.56 20.90 2.29
CA ALA A 92 10.99 21.20 2.39
C ALA A 92 11.72 20.33 3.42
N SER A 93 11.04 20.01 4.52
CA SER A 93 11.53 19.08 5.52
C SER A 93 10.35 18.38 6.19
N MET A 94 10.53 17.12 6.54
CA MET A 94 9.55 16.32 7.26
C MET A 94 10.27 15.27 8.09
N GLY A 95 9.85 15.09 9.32
CA GLY A 95 10.27 13.99 10.18
C GLY A 95 9.51 14.04 11.48
N GLY A 96 10.00 13.31 12.47
CA GLY A 96 9.28 13.14 13.70
C GLY A 96 9.70 11.89 14.44
N ALA A 97 8.80 11.38 15.28
CA ALA A 97 9.03 10.13 15.98
C ALA A 97 7.73 9.41 16.34
N TRP A 98 7.81 8.09 16.32
CA TRP A 98 6.89 7.24 17.05
C TRP A 98 7.41 7.04 18.46
N VAL A 99 6.55 7.20 19.45
CA VAL A 99 6.84 6.94 20.87
C VAL A 99 5.75 6.06 21.43
N ILE A 100 6.13 4.99 22.12
CA ILE A 100 5.20 4.07 22.73
C ILE A 100 5.45 4.10 24.24
N GLU A 101 4.43 4.41 25.00
CA GLU A 101 4.45 4.52 26.45
C GLU A 101 3.63 3.34 27.04
N PRO A 102 4.27 2.25 27.49
CA PRO A 102 3.54 1.15 28.12
C PRO A 102 2.85 1.61 29.40
N HIS A 103 1.55 1.34 29.52
CA HIS A 103 0.79 1.54 30.76
C HIS A 103 0.65 0.23 31.54
N SER A 104 0.57 -0.90 30.83
CA SER A 104 0.54 -2.25 31.39
C SER A 104 0.98 -3.28 30.33
N ASP A 105 1.00 -4.56 30.69
CA ASP A 105 1.31 -5.67 29.77
C ASP A 105 0.32 -5.81 28.59
N ARG A 106 -0.81 -5.09 28.61
CA ARG A 106 -1.87 -5.16 27.58
C ARG A 106 -2.39 -3.81 27.12
N GLU A 107 -1.73 -2.73 27.51
CA GLU A 107 -2.15 -1.38 27.16
C GLU A 107 -0.94 -0.47 27.05
N CYS A 108 -0.88 0.31 25.97
CA CYS A 108 0.09 1.38 25.80
C CYS A 108 -0.55 2.62 25.18
N ARG A 109 0.08 3.77 25.39
CA ARG A 109 -0.20 5.00 24.65
C ARG A 109 0.81 5.12 23.53
N VAL A 110 0.35 5.45 22.33
CA VAL A 110 1.19 5.66 21.16
C VAL A 110 1.09 7.12 20.76
N LEU A 111 2.24 7.78 20.63
CA LEU A 111 2.37 9.14 20.14
C LEU A 111 3.06 9.12 18.77
N LEU A 112 2.51 9.91 17.86
CA LEU A 112 3.10 10.22 16.58
C LEU A 112 3.41 11.73 16.55
N LEU A 113 4.70 12.03 16.61
CA LEU A 113 5.22 13.38 16.57
C LEU A 113 5.64 13.72 15.14
N HIS A 114 5.41 14.96 14.72
CA HIS A 114 5.88 15.48 13.44
C HIS A 114 6.51 16.85 13.60
N ASP A 115 7.55 17.11 12.81
CA ASP A 115 8.07 18.45 12.54
C ASP A 115 8.28 18.62 11.02
N TYR A 116 7.77 19.73 10.47
CA TYR A 116 7.74 19.95 9.03
C TYR A 116 7.82 21.42 8.63
N SER A 117 8.28 21.66 7.41
CA SER A 117 8.31 22.98 6.78
C SER A 117 7.99 22.92 5.29
N ALA A 118 7.46 24.02 4.76
CA ALA A 118 7.21 24.20 3.32
C ALA A 118 8.43 24.79 2.61
N VAL A 119 8.57 24.50 1.31
CA VAL A 119 9.54 25.18 0.45
C VAL A 119 9.27 26.68 0.50
N ASP A 120 10.34 27.46 0.67
CA ASP A 120 10.33 28.93 0.82
C ASP A 120 9.45 29.49 1.96
N GLY A 121 8.93 28.62 2.84
CA GLY A 121 8.00 29.02 3.89
C GLY A 121 6.64 29.48 3.34
N ASP A 122 6.25 29.02 2.15
CA ASP A 122 4.97 29.38 1.54
C ASP A 122 3.78 28.99 2.45
N PRO A 123 2.93 29.93 2.90
CA PRO A 123 1.84 29.63 3.82
C PRO A 123 0.80 28.66 3.26
N GLN A 124 0.50 28.75 1.96
CA GLN A 124 -0.50 27.88 1.33
C GLN A 124 -0.02 26.43 1.27
N SER A 125 1.23 26.24 0.90
CA SER A 125 1.94 24.96 0.95
C SER A 125 1.99 24.42 2.37
N LEU A 126 2.29 25.27 3.36
CA LEU A 126 2.36 24.85 4.75
C LEU A 126 1.00 24.38 5.27
N ASP A 127 -0.09 25.07 4.93
CA ASP A 127 -1.46 24.64 5.26
C ASP A 127 -1.89 23.37 4.52
N TRP A 128 -1.37 23.14 3.30
CA TRP A 128 -1.58 21.88 2.60
C TRP A 128 -0.87 20.72 3.30
N ILE A 129 0.38 20.93 3.73
CA ILE A 129 1.17 19.93 4.48
C ILE A 129 0.49 19.63 5.81
N ASP A 130 0.05 20.67 6.52
CA ASP A 130 -0.65 20.56 7.80
C ASP A 130 -1.87 19.63 7.73
N ARG A 131 -2.76 19.86 6.76
CA ARG A 131 -3.92 19.01 6.52
C ARG A 131 -3.55 17.58 6.12
N ALA A 132 -2.47 17.41 5.38
CA ALA A 132 -1.98 16.08 4.98
C ALA A 132 -1.44 15.31 6.20
N VAL A 133 -0.63 15.96 7.03
CA VAL A 133 -0.08 15.39 8.27
C VAL A 133 -1.19 15.01 9.22
N ASP A 134 -2.14 15.91 9.48
CA ASP A 134 -3.25 15.64 10.41
C ASP A 134 -4.11 14.44 9.98
N ARG A 135 -4.53 14.42 8.71
CA ARG A 135 -5.34 13.33 8.16
C ARG A 135 -4.60 11.99 8.18
N ASN A 136 -3.35 11.97 7.72
CA ASN A 136 -2.57 10.74 7.63
C ASN A 136 -2.24 10.22 9.03
N SER A 137 -1.82 11.09 9.96
CA SER A 137 -1.49 10.70 11.34
C SER A 137 -2.69 10.08 12.06
N THR A 138 -3.87 10.69 11.91
CA THR A 138 -5.11 10.17 12.50
C THR A 138 -5.47 8.79 11.90
N ALA A 139 -5.38 8.64 10.58
CA ALA A 139 -5.68 7.38 9.91
C ALA A 139 -4.66 6.28 10.25
N GLU A 140 -3.38 6.62 10.35
CA GLU A 140 -2.30 5.69 10.70
C GLU A 140 -2.43 5.19 12.13
N LEU A 141 -2.68 6.08 13.10
CA LEU A 141 -2.90 5.69 14.50
C LEU A 141 -4.16 4.83 14.66
N ALA A 142 -5.25 5.17 13.98
CA ALA A 142 -6.48 4.37 14.01
C ALA A 142 -6.26 2.96 13.43
N ALA A 143 -5.52 2.86 12.32
CA ALA A 143 -5.25 1.57 11.69
C ALA A 143 -4.23 0.72 12.48
N LEU A 144 -3.20 1.35 13.05
CA LEU A 144 -2.27 0.69 13.97
C LEU A 144 -3.00 0.10 15.17
N LYS A 145 -3.89 0.89 15.79
CA LYS A 145 -4.73 0.44 16.90
C LYS A 145 -5.56 -0.78 16.50
N ALA A 146 -6.26 -0.71 15.37
CA ALA A 146 -7.10 -1.81 14.91
C ALA A 146 -6.31 -3.11 14.68
N VAL A 147 -5.13 -3.02 14.05
CA VAL A 147 -4.28 -4.20 13.79
C VAL A 147 -3.71 -4.75 15.10
N ALA A 148 -3.19 -3.89 15.97
CA ALA A 148 -2.57 -4.32 17.23
C ALA A 148 -3.60 -4.97 18.19
N GLU A 149 -4.84 -4.48 18.21
CA GLU A 149 -5.89 -5.01 19.07
C GLU A 149 -6.53 -6.29 18.54
N ALA A 150 -6.47 -6.53 17.23
CA ALA A 150 -6.91 -7.79 16.63
C ALA A 150 -5.94 -8.96 16.91
N GLY A 151 -4.65 -8.66 17.11
CA GLY A 151 -3.60 -9.66 17.35
C GLY A 151 -3.31 -10.56 16.14
N GLU A 152 -2.69 -11.73 16.38
CA GLU A 152 -2.27 -12.66 15.31
C GLU A 152 -3.44 -13.36 14.58
N ALA A 153 -4.65 -13.33 15.15
CA ALA A 153 -5.85 -13.92 14.56
C ALA A 153 -6.49 -12.97 13.54
N ASP A 154 -5.78 -12.64 12.46
CA ASP A 154 -6.40 -11.93 11.32
C ASP A 154 -7.23 -12.90 10.47
N GLU A 155 -8.31 -13.40 11.06
CA GLU A 155 -9.29 -14.29 10.44
C GLU A 155 -10.03 -13.61 9.28
N LEU A 156 -9.87 -12.30 9.06
CA LEU A 156 -10.47 -11.60 7.93
C LEU A 156 -9.55 -11.58 6.71
N ARG A 157 -8.25 -11.85 6.90
CA ARG A 157 -7.25 -11.77 5.83
C ARG A 157 -7.05 -13.10 5.11
N ILE A 158 -6.80 -13.00 3.80
CA ILE A 158 -6.30 -14.09 2.97
C ILE A 158 -5.18 -13.57 2.08
N SER A 159 -4.22 -14.44 1.77
CA SER A 159 -3.22 -14.22 0.73
C SER A 159 -3.10 -15.47 -0.12
N PHE A 160 -2.94 -15.29 -1.44
CA PHE A 160 -2.80 -16.39 -2.39
C PHE A 160 -2.06 -15.92 -3.64
N ASP A 161 -1.47 -16.90 -4.33
CA ASP A 161 -0.67 -16.71 -5.54
C ASP A 161 -1.23 -17.54 -6.68
N ASP A 162 -1.22 -16.94 -7.86
CA ASP A 162 -1.36 -17.64 -9.13
C ASP A 162 -0.07 -17.47 -9.93
N THR A 163 0.55 -18.58 -10.31
CA THR A 163 1.83 -18.57 -11.05
C THR A 163 1.70 -19.30 -12.38
N VAL A 164 2.18 -18.65 -13.45
CA VAL A 164 2.23 -19.23 -14.80
C VAL A 164 3.64 -19.11 -15.37
N HIS A 165 3.96 -19.98 -16.33
CA HIS A 165 5.18 -19.87 -17.13
C HIS A 165 4.82 -19.34 -18.51
N ILE A 166 5.52 -18.30 -18.95
CA ILE A 166 5.29 -17.62 -20.22
C ILE A 166 6.57 -17.75 -21.07
N SER A 167 6.42 -18.26 -22.28
CA SER A 167 7.48 -18.19 -23.29
C SER A 167 7.62 -16.74 -23.77
N GLY A 168 8.83 -16.19 -23.68
CA GLY A 168 9.12 -14.78 -23.95
C GLY A 168 10.10 -14.22 -22.92
N SER A 169 10.36 -12.92 -22.97
CA SER A 169 11.19 -12.25 -21.96
C SER A 169 10.34 -11.66 -20.84
N ALA A 170 10.94 -11.49 -19.65
CA ALA A 170 10.32 -10.72 -18.57
C ALA A 170 10.03 -9.28 -18.99
N LYS A 171 10.82 -8.71 -19.90
CA LYS A 171 10.58 -7.39 -20.46
C LYS A 171 9.23 -7.31 -21.18
N ASP A 172 8.92 -8.23 -22.08
CA ASP A 172 7.70 -8.16 -22.89
C ASP A 172 6.44 -8.34 -22.00
N VAL A 173 6.52 -9.25 -21.02
CA VAL A 173 5.44 -9.43 -20.05
C VAL A 173 5.30 -8.21 -19.13
N TYR A 174 6.41 -7.65 -18.66
CA TYR A 174 6.40 -6.45 -17.86
C TYR A 174 5.78 -5.27 -18.61
N ASP A 175 6.18 -5.04 -19.87
CA ASP A 175 5.66 -3.94 -20.67
C ASP A 175 4.14 -4.09 -20.87
N PHE A 176 3.63 -5.30 -21.11
CA PHE A 176 2.19 -5.55 -21.17
C PHE A 176 1.46 -5.15 -19.87
N LEU A 177 2.02 -5.51 -18.70
CA LEU A 177 1.41 -5.23 -17.40
C LEU A 177 1.56 -3.75 -16.96
N ASN A 178 2.71 -3.15 -17.28
CA ASN A 178 3.06 -1.77 -16.94
C ASN A 178 2.27 -0.79 -17.80
N GLU A 179 2.10 -1.06 -19.10
CA GLU A 179 1.37 -0.21 -20.04
C GLU A 179 -0.15 -0.39 -19.95
N ALA A 180 -0.70 -0.23 -18.74
CA ALA A 180 -2.12 -0.45 -18.47
C ALA A 180 -3.06 0.50 -19.23
N GLN A 181 -2.57 1.63 -19.73
CA GLN A 181 -3.34 2.54 -20.58
C GLN A 181 -3.89 1.84 -21.84
N HIS A 182 -3.25 0.75 -22.29
CA HIS A 182 -3.70 -0.03 -23.43
C HIS A 182 -4.59 -1.22 -23.05
N TRP A 183 -4.90 -1.43 -21.76
CA TRP A 183 -5.69 -2.59 -21.34
C TRP A 183 -7.12 -2.58 -21.88
N ALA A 184 -7.74 -1.42 -22.12
CA ALA A 184 -9.05 -1.38 -22.76
C ALA A 184 -9.06 -1.96 -24.20
N GLU A 185 -7.90 -1.95 -24.87
CA GLU A 185 -7.71 -2.53 -26.21
C GLU A 185 -7.20 -3.97 -26.14
N ARG A 186 -6.51 -4.34 -25.06
CA ARG A 186 -5.82 -5.63 -24.89
C ARG A 186 -6.62 -6.66 -24.07
N LEU A 187 -7.50 -6.22 -23.18
CA LEU A 187 -8.23 -7.05 -22.22
C LEU A 187 -9.75 -6.92 -22.45
N PRO A 188 -10.44 -7.98 -22.91
CA PRO A 188 -11.87 -7.91 -23.26
C PRO A 188 -12.81 -7.52 -22.10
N HIS A 189 -12.37 -7.71 -20.86
CA HIS A 189 -13.16 -7.42 -19.65
C HIS A 189 -12.93 -6.00 -19.11
N VAL A 190 -12.04 -5.21 -19.71
CA VAL A 190 -11.72 -3.84 -19.31
C VAL A 190 -12.44 -2.86 -20.23
N ALA A 191 -13.42 -2.14 -19.70
CA ALA A 191 -14.24 -1.20 -20.46
C ALA A 191 -13.59 0.18 -20.57
N ARG A 192 -12.87 0.62 -19.53
CA ARG A 192 -12.20 1.93 -19.48
C ARG A 192 -10.93 1.85 -18.65
N VAL A 193 -9.90 2.58 -19.07
CA VAL A 193 -8.71 2.87 -18.27
C VAL A 193 -8.44 4.36 -18.25
N ASN A 194 -8.03 4.87 -17.10
CA ASN A 194 -7.37 6.16 -16.92
C ASN A 194 -6.10 5.93 -16.10
N LEU A 195 -4.94 6.09 -16.74
CA LEU A 195 -3.62 5.90 -16.12
C LEU A 195 -2.94 7.27 -16.00
N ARG A 196 -2.45 7.59 -14.81
CA ARG A 196 -1.64 8.79 -14.55
C ARG A 196 -0.30 8.37 -13.96
N GLU A 197 0.78 8.98 -14.44
CA GLU A 197 2.15 8.71 -14.00
C GLU A 197 2.92 10.02 -13.91
N ASP A 198 2.67 10.78 -12.84
CA ASP A 198 3.35 12.07 -12.61
C ASP A 198 4.82 11.88 -12.18
N VAL A 199 5.15 10.68 -11.68
CA VAL A 199 6.50 10.26 -11.27
C VAL A 199 6.76 8.90 -11.92
N GLU A 200 7.91 8.76 -12.59
CA GLU A 200 8.30 7.52 -13.27
C GLU A 200 8.25 6.31 -12.32
N GLY A 201 7.59 5.24 -12.77
CA GLY A 201 7.37 4.02 -12.01
C GLY A 201 6.35 4.14 -10.89
N LEU A 202 5.64 5.26 -10.76
CA LEU A 202 4.59 5.46 -9.76
C LEU A 202 3.28 5.89 -10.43
N GLN A 203 2.38 4.92 -10.54
CA GLN A 203 1.18 5.06 -11.34
C GLN A 203 -0.08 5.09 -10.48
N ILE A 204 -1.06 5.88 -10.91
CA ILE A 204 -2.45 5.82 -10.46
C ILE A 204 -3.26 5.24 -11.60
N LEU A 205 -3.81 4.05 -11.39
CA LEU A 205 -4.62 3.32 -12.37
C LEU A 205 -6.06 3.28 -11.89
N GLU A 206 -6.92 3.98 -12.62
CA GLU A 206 -8.38 3.82 -12.53
C GLU A 206 -8.86 2.96 -13.70
N MET A 207 -9.72 1.98 -13.41
CA MET A 207 -10.31 1.15 -14.45
C MET A 207 -11.74 0.75 -14.12
N ASP A 208 -12.53 0.60 -15.19
CA ASP A 208 -13.85 0.02 -15.14
C ASP A 208 -13.80 -1.38 -15.76
N THR A 209 -14.17 -2.39 -15.00
CA THR A 209 -14.23 -3.79 -15.45
C THR A 209 -15.68 -4.25 -15.54
N THR A 210 -16.02 -4.92 -16.63
CA THR A 210 -17.35 -5.52 -16.82
C THR A 210 -17.34 -6.97 -16.36
N THR A 211 -18.23 -7.33 -15.46
CA THR A 211 -18.41 -8.70 -14.98
C THR A 211 -19.33 -9.50 -15.90
N LYS A 212 -19.38 -10.82 -15.67
CA LYS A 212 -20.19 -11.76 -16.48
C LYS A 212 -21.69 -11.45 -16.44
N ASP A 213 -22.18 -10.82 -15.38
CA ASP A 213 -23.58 -10.39 -15.24
C ASP A 213 -23.87 -9.03 -15.92
N GLY A 214 -22.87 -8.44 -16.58
CA GLY A 214 -22.97 -7.16 -17.27
C GLY A 214 -22.85 -5.94 -16.36
N SER A 215 -22.67 -6.11 -15.05
CA SER A 215 -22.40 -4.98 -14.16
C SER A 215 -20.99 -4.42 -14.37
N VAL A 216 -20.83 -3.13 -14.06
CA VAL A 216 -19.56 -2.41 -14.21
C VAL A 216 -19.04 -2.07 -12.83
N HIS A 217 -17.80 -2.44 -12.56
CA HIS A 217 -17.11 -2.10 -11.32
C HIS A 217 -15.95 -1.15 -11.60
N SER A 218 -15.99 0.01 -10.96
CA SER A 218 -14.88 0.95 -10.96
C SER A 218 -13.92 0.63 -9.82
N THR A 219 -12.63 0.64 -10.14
CA THR A 219 -11.54 0.46 -9.18
C THR A 219 -10.48 1.54 -9.41
N SER A 220 -9.76 1.90 -8.34
CA SER A 220 -8.60 2.78 -8.39
C SER A 220 -7.50 2.13 -7.59
N SER A 221 -6.28 2.16 -8.12
CA SER A 221 -5.10 1.58 -7.49
C SER A 221 -3.88 2.46 -7.70
N VAL A 222 -2.96 2.43 -6.74
CA VAL A 222 -1.62 2.98 -6.91
C VAL A 222 -0.66 1.83 -7.13
N ARG A 223 0.23 1.95 -8.12
CA ARG A 223 1.20 0.94 -8.51
C ARG A 223 2.62 1.49 -8.43
N VAL A 224 3.52 0.67 -7.89
CA VAL A 224 4.97 0.89 -7.84
C VAL A 224 5.62 -0.10 -8.79
N CYS A 225 6.10 0.41 -9.91
CA CYS A 225 6.61 -0.37 -11.03
C CYS A 225 8.14 -0.40 -10.98
N GLN A 226 8.69 -1.60 -10.88
CA GLN A 226 10.13 -1.85 -10.94
C GLN A 226 10.45 -2.61 -12.23
N PRO A 227 11.11 -1.94 -13.19
CA PRO A 227 11.33 -2.47 -14.53
C PRO A 227 11.76 -3.93 -14.55
N TYR A 228 10.97 -4.73 -15.28
CA TYR A 228 11.22 -6.13 -15.61
C TYR A 228 11.29 -7.10 -14.43
N GLN A 229 10.98 -6.63 -13.21
CA GLN A 229 11.10 -7.42 -11.99
C GLN A 229 9.76 -7.55 -11.28
N ARG A 230 9.11 -6.42 -10.95
CA ARG A 230 7.85 -6.46 -10.21
C ARG A 230 7.00 -5.21 -10.38
N ILE A 231 5.70 -5.36 -10.21
CA ILE A 231 4.75 -4.25 -10.06
C ILE A 231 3.96 -4.51 -8.78
N VAL A 232 4.21 -3.74 -7.73
CA VAL A 232 3.45 -3.79 -6.47
C VAL A 232 2.27 -2.83 -6.59
N TYR A 233 1.11 -3.16 -6.04
CA TYR A 233 -0.02 -2.25 -6.05
C TYR A 233 -0.88 -2.35 -4.79
N LYS A 234 -1.60 -1.26 -4.53
CA LYS A 234 -2.65 -1.18 -3.50
C LYS A 234 -3.87 -0.51 -4.08
N GLN A 235 -5.02 -1.12 -3.86
CA GLN A 235 -6.30 -0.57 -4.30
C GLN A 235 -6.77 0.50 -3.31
N THR A 236 -7.06 1.69 -3.82
CA THR A 236 -7.49 2.88 -3.06
C THR A 236 -9.01 3.07 -3.11
N LEU A 237 -9.67 2.61 -4.17
CA LEU A 237 -11.13 2.49 -4.25
C LEU A 237 -11.50 1.00 -4.27
N LEU A 238 -11.94 0.49 -3.12
CA LEU A 238 -12.22 -0.93 -2.88
C LEU A 238 -13.68 -1.31 -3.21
N PRO A 239 -13.95 -2.53 -3.69
CA PRO A 239 -15.29 -3.12 -3.68
C PRO A 239 -15.75 -3.34 -2.24
N ALA A 240 -17.07 -3.26 -2.02
CA ALA A 240 -17.64 -3.25 -0.68
C ALA A 240 -17.37 -4.51 0.19
N LEU A 241 -16.97 -5.64 -0.41
CA LEU A 241 -16.58 -6.85 0.33
C LEU A 241 -15.18 -6.78 0.97
N MET A 242 -14.37 -5.76 0.67
CA MET A 242 -12.98 -5.69 1.10
C MET A 242 -12.70 -4.41 1.90
N THR A 243 -11.88 -4.52 2.95
CA THR A 243 -11.30 -3.39 3.69
C THR A 243 -9.84 -3.13 3.29
N LEU A 244 -9.20 -4.10 2.66
CA LEU A 244 -7.83 -4.02 2.14
C LEU A 244 -7.73 -4.86 0.87
N HIS A 245 -7.03 -4.35 -0.14
CA HIS A 245 -6.53 -5.16 -1.25
C HIS A 245 -5.17 -4.62 -1.69
N THR A 246 -4.15 -5.44 -1.50
CA THR A 246 -2.81 -5.24 -2.03
C THR A 246 -2.47 -6.43 -2.93
N GLY A 247 -1.54 -6.23 -3.85
CA GLY A 247 -1.03 -7.33 -4.65
C GLY A 247 0.27 -6.97 -5.33
N HIS A 248 0.83 -7.96 -6.03
CA HIS A 248 1.95 -7.71 -6.90
C HIS A 248 1.98 -8.68 -8.06
N TRP A 249 2.60 -8.22 -9.14
CA TRP A 249 3.12 -9.05 -10.21
C TRP A 249 4.62 -9.21 -9.97
N LEU A 250 5.10 -10.44 -9.86
CA LEU A 250 6.52 -10.77 -9.77
C LEU A 250 6.92 -11.51 -11.03
N LEU A 251 8.02 -11.09 -11.65
CA LEU A 251 8.56 -11.66 -12.88
C LEU A 251 9.96 -12.19 -12.61
N GLU A 252 10.17 -13.46 -12.90
CA GLU A 252 11.43 -14.15 -12.69
C GLU A 252 11.85 -14.83 -13.99
N GLU A 253 12.95 -14.38 -14.57
CA GLU A 253 13.54 -15.03 -15.75
C GLU A 253 13.97 -16.47 -15.40
N THR A 254 13.76 -17.38 -16.35
CA THR A 254 14.11 -18.80 -16.27
C THR A 254 14.81 -19.22 -17.57
N ASP A 255 15.42 -20.41 -17.58
CA ASP A 255 16.09 -20.92 -18.78
C ASP A 255 15.16 -21.10 -20.00
N SER A 256 13.83 -21.14 -19.78
CA SER A 256 12.82 -21.42 -20.82
C SER A 256 11.77 -20.32 -21.01
N GLY A 257 11.99 -19.12 -20.45
CA GLY A 257 11.06 -17.99 -20.49
C GLY A 257 10.95 -17.32 -19.13
N VAL A 258 9.78 -16.77 -18.80
CA VAL A 258 9.54 -16.06 -17.52
C VAL A 258 8.50 -16.78 -16.67
N ARG A 259 8.79 -16.94 -15.37
CA ARG A 259 7.81 -17.32 -14.35
C ARG A 259 7.16 -16.05 -13.81
N VAL A 260 5.85 -15.95 -13.90
CA VAL A 260 5.10 -14.78 -13.48
C VAL A 260 4.12 -15.16 -12.39
N THR A 261 4.23 -14.50 -11.24
CA THR A 261 3.37 -14.70 -10.08
C THR A 261 2.50 -13.47 -9.85
N SER A 262 1.19 -13.66 -9.79
CA SER A 262 0.22 -12.68 -9.30
C SER A 262 -0.14 -13.02 -7.86
N ARG A 263 0.25 -12.15 -6.91
CA ARG A 263 -0.14 -12.27 -5.50
C ARG A 263 -1.26 -11.30 -5.18
N HIS A 264 -2.23 -11.77 -4.41
CA HIS A 264 -3.23 -10.92 -3.76
C HIS A 264 -3.17 -11.10 -2.24
N THR A 265 -3.33 -10.00 -1.51
CA THR A 265 -3.60 -10.00 -0.07
C THR A 265 -4.79 -9.11 0.20
N VAL A 266 -5.83 -9.70 0.79
CA VAL A 266 -7.15 -9.09 0.98
C VAL A 266 -7.58 -9.22 2.43
N ALA A 267 -8.22 -8.19 2.98
CA ALA A 267 -9.02 -8.29 4.20
C ALA A 267 -10.51 -8.12 3.87
N ILE A 268 -11.34 -9.03 4.39
CA ILE A 268 -12.79 -9.03 4.18
C ILE A 268 -13.47 -7.98 5.07
N ASN A 269 -14.49 -7.32 4.53
CA ASN A 269 -15.43 -6.51 5.29
C ASN A 269 -16.62 -7.39 5.73
N PRO A 270 -16.65 -7.90 6.98
CA PRO A 270 -17.69 -8.82 7.44
C PRO A 270 -19.09 -8.18 7.43
N ASP A 271 -19.20 -6.88 7.70
CA ASP A 271 -20.48 -6.16 7.78
C ASP A 271 -21.24 -6.16 6.45
N ASN A 272 -20.52 -6.26 5.34
CA ASN A 272 -21.08 -6.26 4.00
C ASN A 272 -21.35 -7.67 3.44
N VAL A 273 -20.90 -8.74 4.12
CA VAL A 273 -21.03 -10.11 3.60
C VAL A 273 -22.49 -10.51 3.40
N PRO A 274 -23.40 -10.39 4.41
CA PRO A 274 -24.78 -10.85 4.24
C PRO A 274 -25.55 -10.05 3.17
N ARG A 275 -25.21 -8.76 3.02
CA ARG A 275 -25.82 -7.86 2.05
C ARG A 275 -25.41 -8.19 0.60
N ILE A 276 -24.18 -8.66 0.38
CA ILE A 276 -23.62 -8.86 -0.96
C ILE A 276 -23.75 -10.32 -1.40
N LEU A 277 -23.52 -11.28 -0.50
CA LEU A 277 -23.49 -12.71 -0.83
C LEU A 277 -24.75 -13.46 -0.40
N GLY A 278 -25.65 -12.79 0.34
CA GLY A 278 -26.90 -13.36 0.84
C GLY A 278 -26.86 -13.61 2.36
N PRO A 279 -28.04 -13.69 3.00
CA PRO A 279 -28.17 -13.64 4.46
C PRO A 279 -27.47 -14.78 5.21
N ASP A 280 -27.23 -15.92 4.55
CA ASP A 280 -26.61 -17.10 5.15
C ASP A 280 -25.08 -17.18 4.92
N ALA A 281 -24.50 -16.21 4.20
CA ALA A 281 -23.08 -16.22 3.85
C ALA A 281 -22.19 -15.76 5.02
N GLY A 282 -21.08 -16.47 5.24
CA GLY A 282 -20.06 -16.12 6.24
C GLY A 282 -18.78 -15.54 5.63
N VAL A 283 -17.83 -15.19 6.50
CA VAL A 283 -16.50 -14.67 6.10
C VAL A 283 -15.78 -15.66 5.17
N ASP A 284 -15.88 -16.96 5.41
CA ASP A 284 -15.24 -17.97 4.56
C ASP A 284 -15.85 -18.06 3.16
N ASP A 285 -17.16 -17.82 3.02
CA ASP A 285 -17.80 -17.69 1.71
C ASP A 285 -17.27 -16.47 0.97
N ALA A 286 -17.13 -15.35 1.67
CA ALA A 286 -16.57 -14.12 1.11
C ALA A 286 -15.11 -14.29 0.68
N LYS A 287 -14.28 -14.96 1.49
CA LYS A 287 -12.90 -15.29 1.13
C LYS A 287 -12.83 -16.14 -0.14
N ARG A 288 -13.65 -17.20 -0.24
CA ARG A 288 -13.71 -18.06 -1.44
C ARG A 288 -14.17 -17.27 -2.66
N TYR A 289 -15.23 -16.47 -2.51
CA TYR A 289 -15.77 -15.64 -3.59
C TYR A 289 -14.72 -14.66 -4.12
N VAL A 290 -14.10 -13.88 -3.23
CA VAL A 290 -13.08 -12.89 -3.60
C VAL A 290 -11.86 -13.56 -4.21
N ARG A 291 -11.36 -14.65 -3.62
CA ARG A 291 -10.22 -15.41 -4.19
C ARG A 291 -10.51 -15.86 -5.61
N ASN A 292 -11.67 -16.47 -5.85
CA ASN A 292 -12.04 -16.95 -7.19
C ASN A 292 -12.14 -15.81 -8.20
N ALA A 293 -12.76 -14.69 -7.82
CA ALA A 293 -12.92 -13.53 -8.69
C ALA A 293 -11.56 -12.90 -9.07
N LEU A 294 -10.69 -12.65 -8.09
CA LEU A 294 -9.37 -12.07 -8.31
C LEU A 294 -8.45 -13.01 -9.09
N SER A 295 -8.39 -14.29 -8.71
CA SER A 295 -7.59 -15.31 -9.41
C SER A 295 -8.01 -15.44 -10.88
N THR A 296 -9.32 -15.48 -11.16
CA THR A 296 -9.84 -15.55 -12.53
C THR A 296 -9.42 -14.33 -13.35
N ASN A 297 -9.51 -13.12 -12.77
CA ASN A 297 -9.13 -11.89 -13.45
C ASN A 297 -7.62 -11.85 -13.73
N SER A 298 -6.80 -12.19 -12.74
CA SER A 298 -5.34 -12.18 -12.87
C SER A 298 -4.85 -13.22 -13.87
N LEU A 299 -5.38 -14.44 -13.83
CA LEU A 299 -5.03 -15.48 -14.81
C LEU A 299 -5.44 -15.10 -16.23
N ALA A 300 -6.61 -14.48 -16.43
CA ALA A 300 -7.02 -13.98 -17.74
C ALA A 300 -6.07 -12.89 -18.26
N THR A 301 -5.63 -11.98 -17.38
CA THR A 301 -4.63 -10.96 -17.72
C THR A 301 -3.30 -11.59 -18.13
N LEU A 302 -2.82 -12.59 -17.38
CA LEU A 302 -1.56 -13.28 -17.68
C LEU A 302 -1.62 -14.10 -18.97
N GLN A 303 -2.79 -14.65 -19.32
CA GLN A 303 -2.99 -15.33 -20.61
C GLN A 303 -2.80 -14.34 -21.77
N HIS A 304 -3.39 -13.15 -21.70
CA HIS A 304 -3.18 -12.12 -22.73
C HIS A 304 -1.75 -11.58 -22.75
N ALA A 305 -1.10 -11.44 -21.59
CA ALA A 305 0.32 -11.11 -21.52
C ALA A 305 1.18 -12.17 -22.22
N ALA A 306 0.85 -13.45 -22.04
CA ALA A 306 1.55 -14.55 -22.69
C ALA A 306 1.36 -14.57 -24.21
N GLU A 307 0.17 -14.22 -24.69
CA GLU A 307 -0.09 -14.06 -26.13
C GLU A 307 0.67 -12.86 -26.71
N TYR A 308 0.77 -11.77 -25.95
CA TYR A 308 1.51 -10.56 -26.34
C TYR A 308 3.01 -10.84 -26.45
N ALA A 309 3.61 -11.49 -25.44
CA ALA A 309 5.05 -11.77 -25.39
C ALA A 309 5.55 -12.76 -26.46
N ARG A 310 4.65 -13.42 -27.19
CA ARG A 310 4.99 -14.31 -28.32
C ARG A 310 5.02 -13.62 -29.67
N ARG A 311 4.49 -12.40 -29.77
CA ARG A 311 4.41 -11.63 -31.02
C ARG A 311 5.71 -10.88 -31.28
#